data_AF-A0A5M6BXY6-F1
#
_entry.id   AF-A0A5M6BXY6-F1
#
_cell.length_a   1.000
_cell.length_b   1.000
_cell.length_c   1.000
_cell.angle_alpha   90.00
_cell.angle_beta   90.00
_cell.angle_gamma   90.00
#
_symmetry.space_group_name_H-M   'P 1'
#
loop_
_entity.id
_entity.type
_entity.pdbx_description
1 polymer ?
#
loop_
_entity_poly.entity_id
_entity_poly.type
_entity_poly.pdbx_seq_one_letter_code
_entity_poly.pdbx_strand_id
1 'polypeptide(L)'
;MTTHYRSRPFLFSIDKENTPSLSLPSRELPNVASSLSGAVPSSSSSRSKKSTTVGGLGIGRAPKYTTAGRRGSNKPYSRISSVQRAKKAANKAYMAKSIRKGDEKRKVRRAESELNDVERAKALRAEQERTMLRERTERWRNSVWRSGKAIPGNQVRIPLQLPCPILPPVPSISTKELNDVPPAYILHQLRPLLSTIARTAFSYKQHAEVAHPDPSIDPRTTIAFRLPELLEKQLDADPARRFLEADMALCVLKKGREEEGVKFMIPVSSLVWASQCCFWQDLVVPHFRPVAASSQLATQTSTQNEKSQVGTTPLAPINEADEDVDTDADSDTEVDDSSIYSSASESSSWSSTTSTTNTESTLYPDQFPAPLRDGSYLHLPLAQISLPSPETFLLLLHHLHHPSRPIILDLLGNALPETTKSRSDVLDVICNWSVQHLMDKLEVVQGFWQNLVCLGIGNKSTWRQMGEVWACLVGTIAGKGMMLNDDKDKIGERPQGERLRSAAEEVAWELVRREREK
;
A
#
# COMPACT_ATOMS: atom_id res chain seq x y z
N MET A 1 -5.40 -15.49 -34.50
CA MET A 1 -6.10 -16.30 -33.48
C MET A 1 -5.54 -15.91 -32.12
N THR A 2 -6.16 -14.95 -31.45
CA THR A 2 -5.75 -14.40 -30.15
C THR A 2 -6.53 -15.11 -29.05
N THR A 3 -5.91 -16.07 -28.39
CA THR A 3 -6.48 -16.75 -27.22
C THR A 3 -6.35 -15.85 -25.99
N HIS A 4 -7.46 -15.27 -25.55
CA HIS A 4 -7.52 -14.56 -24.26
C HIS A 4 -7.44 -15.56 -23.11
N TYR A 5 -6.24 -15.73 -22.54
CA TYR A 5 -6.09 -16.39 -21.26
C TYR A 5 -6.60 -15.48 -20.14
N ARG A 6 -7.69 -15.92 -19.51
CA ARG A 6 -8.33 -15.27 -18.37
C ARG A 6 -7.55 -15.65 -17.12
N SER A 7 -6.56 -14.83 -16.73
CA SER A 7 -5.90 -14.95 -15.42
C SER A 7 -6.94 -14.73 -14.31
N ARG A 8 -7.17 -15.75 -13.48
CA ARG A 8 -7.92 -15.60 -12.23
C ARG A 8 -6.98 -15.08 -11.15
N PRO A 9 -7.39 -14.12 -10.31
CA PRO A 9 -6.61 -13.75 -9.14
C PRO A 9 -6.59 -14.92 -8.16
N PHE A 10 -5.39 -15.46 -7.89
CA PHE A 10 -5.16 -16.40 -6.80
C PHE A 10 -5.11 -15.60 -5.49
N LEU A 11 -6.04 -15.90 -4.58
CA LEU A 11 -6.00 -15.45 -3.20
C LEU A 11 -4.93 -16.27 -2.47
N PHE A 12 -3.95 -15.58 -1.89
CA PHE A 12 -2.98 -16.19 -0.99
C PHE A 12 -3.69 -16.57 0.32
N SER A 13 -3.88 -17.86 0.56
CA SER A 13 -4.11 -18.38 1.91
C SER A 13 -2.73 -18.63 2.51
N ILE A 14 -2.31 -17.74 3.42
CA ILE A 14 -1.10 -17.95 4.22
C ILE A 14 -1.54 -18.88 5.36
N ASP A 15 -1.18 -20.16 5.27
CA ASP A 15 -1.34 -21.10 6.39
C ASP A 15 -0.45 -20.60 7.54
N LYS A 16 -1.08 -20.10 8.60
CA LYS A 16 -0.44 -19.71 9.87
C LYS A 16 -0.15 -20.94 10.74
N GLU A 17 0.50 -21.95 10.19
CA GLU A 17 0.98 -23.08 10.97
C GLU A 17 2.50 -23.16 10.83
N ASN A 18 3.20 -22.62 11.83
CA ASN A 18 4.45 -23.15 12.39
C ASN A 18 5.06 -22.14 13.39
N THR A 19 4.63 -22.26 14.65
CA THR A 19 5.42 -21.88 15.82
C THR A 19 5.91 -23.18 16.48
N PRO A 20 7.22 -23.41 16.69
CA PRO A 20 7.68 -24.64 17.30
C PRO A 20 7.51 -24.55 18.83
N SER A 21 6.67 -25.42 19.39
CA SER A 21 6.63 -25.71 20.83
C SER A 21 7.26 -27.08 21.09
N LEU A 22 8.23 -27.10 22.01
CA LEU A 22 8.97 -28.26 22.46
C LEU A 22 8.10 -29.27 23.25
N SER A 23 8.47 -30.55 23.09
CA SER A 23 8.36 -31.72 24.01
C SER A 23 7.24 -32.79 23.82
N LEU A 24 7.67 -33.91 23.18
CA LEU A 24 7.63 -35.33 23.64
C LEU A 24 6.29 -36.12 23.75
N PRO A 25 6.30 -37.47 23.71
CA PRO A 25 5.84 -38.25 22.55
C PRO A 25 4.67 -39.20 22.86
N SER A 26 4.08 -39.80 21.81
CA SER A 26 3.84 -41.26 21.67
C SER A 26 2.60 -41.61 20.82
N ARG A 27 2.82 -42.63 19.97
CA ARG A 27 1.90 -43.71 19.53
C ARG A 27 1.05 -43.60 18.26
N GLU A 28 1.48 -44.45 17.32
CA GLU A 28 0.71 -45.44 16.52
C GLU A 28 -0.27 -44.98 15.42
N LEU A 29 0.19 -45.23 14.18
CA LEU A 29 -0.53 -45.48 12.91
C LEU A 29 -1.63 -46.59 13.05
N PRO A 30 -2.57 -46.82 12.08
CA PRO A 30 -2.34 -46.70 10.63
C PRO A 30 -3.52 -46.34 9.68
N ASN A 31 -3.13 -46.08 8.42
CA ASN A 31 -3.79 -46.38 7.13
C ASN A 31 -5.25 -45.94 6.87
N VAL A 32 -5.50 -45.31 5.71
CA VAL A 32 -6.12 -45.93 4.51
C VAL A 32 -6.24 -44.91 3.36
N ALA A 33 -5.73 -45.32 2.20
CA ALA A 33 -6.13 -45.11 0.81
C ALA A 33 -7.01 -43.91 0.36
N SER A 34 -6.50 -43.26 -0.69
CA SER A 34 -7.14 -43.09 -2.01
C SER A 34 -8.64 -42.79 -2.08
N SER A 35 -9.01 -41.63 -2.66
CA SER A 35 -9.76 -41.59 -3.95
C SER A 35 -10.10 -40.16 -4.38
N LEU A 36 -9.64 -39.81 -5.57
CA LEU A 36 -10.24 -38.83 -6.48
C LEU A 36 -11.52 -39.41 -7.06
N SER A 37 -12.65 -38.71 -6.94
CA SER A 37 -13.63 -38.49 -8.02
C SER A 37 -14.82 -37.69 -7.49
N GLY A 38 -15.27 -36.74 -8.32
CA GLY A 38 -16.24 -35.73 -7.96
C GLY A 38 -17.67 -36.23 -7.81
N ALA A 39 -18.49 -35.38 -7.19
CA ALA A 39 -19.91 -35.28 -7.46
C ALA A 39 -20.40 -33.93 -6.92
N VAL A 40 -21.04 -33.15 -7.79
CA VAL A 40 -22.01 -32.14 -7.40
C VAL A 40 -23.13 -32.84 -6.62
N PRO A 41 -23.77 -32.19 -5.65
CA PRO A 41 -25.19 -32.01 -5.90
C PRO A 41 -25.76 -30.67 -5.46
N SER A 42 -26.68 -30.25 -6.31
CA SER A 42 -27.77 -29.32 -6.13
C SER A 42 -28.66 -29.69 -4.93
N SER A 43 -29.02 -28.69 -4.14
CA SER A 43 -30.36 -28.40 -3.58
C SER A 43 -31.29 -29.53 -3.09
N SER A 44 -31.64 -29.48 -1.79
CA SER A 44 -33.02 -29.61 -1.26
C SER A 44 -33.02 -29.22 0.23
N SER A 45 -33.63 -28.11 0.69
CA SER A 45 -35.06 -27.91 0.99
C SER A 45 -35.63 -28.86 2.07
N SER A 46 -35.88 -28.33 3.27
CA SER A 46 -37.05 -28.72 4.09
C SER A 46 -37.63 -27.54 4.88
N ARG A 47 -38.96 -27.45 4.81
CA ARG A 47 -39.90 -26.40 5.22
C ARG A 47 -40.12 -26.35 6.74
N SER A 48 -40.64 -25.26 7.31
CA SER A 48 -42.10 -24.97 7.47
C SER A 48 -42.27 -23.81 8.47
N LYS A 49 -43.34 -23.01 8.61
CA LYS A 49 -44.65 -22.77 7.97
C LYS A 49 -45.25 -21.54 8.70
N LYS A 50 -45.89 -20.61 7.96
CA LYS A 50 -47.21 -19.97 8.20
C LYS A 50 -47.26 -18.62 7.43
N SER A 51 -48.00 -18.54 6.31
CA SER A 51 -49.47 -18.32 6.18
C SER A 51 -49.86 -16.89 6.58
N THR A 52 -50.64 -16.07 5.88
CA THR A 52 -51.36 -16.03 4.59
C THR A 52 -51.82 -14.55 4.50
N THR A 53 -51.81 -13.82 3.37
CA THR A 53 -53.03 -13.45 2.61
C THR A 53 -52.65 -12.51 1.44
N VAL A 54 -52.84 -13.02 0.21
CA VAL A 54 -53.51 -12.46 -1.01
C VAL A 54 -53.60 -10.91 -1.14
N GLY A 55 -53.30 -10.26 -2.27
CA GLY A 55 -53.00 -10.68 -3.64
C GLY A 55 -53.03 -9.46 -4.60
N GLY A 56 -52.61 -9.63 -5.86
CA GLY A 56 -52.84 -8.65 -6.92
C GLY A 56 -51.78 -8.60 -8.01
N LEU A 57 -51.99 -9.37 -9.09
CA LEU A 57 -51.27 -9.27 -10.37
C LEU A 57 -51.63 -7.99 -11.14
N GLY A 58 -50.70 -7.50 -11.97
CA GLY A 58 -50.96 -6.56 -13.06
C GLY A 58 -49.68 -5.99 -13.66
N ILE A 59 -49.01 -6.69 -14.57
CA ILE A 59 -49.07 -6.48 -16.03
C ILE A 59 -48.69 -5.05 -16.46
N GLY A 60 -47.40 -4.90 -16.80
CA GLY A 60 -46.86 -4.18 -17.98
C GLY A 60 -47.38 -2.79 -18.34
N ARG A 61 -46.46 -1.82 -18.38
CA ARG A 61 -46.49 -0.75 -19.40
C ARG A 61 -45.08 -0.26 -19.74
N ALA A 62 -44.79 -0.32 -21.04
CA ALA A 62 -43.55 0.09 -21.70
C ALA A 62 -43.38 1.63 -21.76
N PRO A 63 -42.14 2.13 -21.96
CA PRO A 63 -41.88 3.54 -22.19
C PRO A 63 -42.09 3.90 -23.66
N LYS A 64 -42.92 4.92 -23.94
CA LYS A 64 -43.09 5.48 -25.29
C LYS A 64 -42.13 6.66 -25.49
N TYR A 65 -41.28 6.53 -26.49
CA TYR A 65 -40.58 7.61 -27.18
C TYR A 65 -41.50 8.36 -28.15
N THR A 66 -41.00 9.51 -28.62
CA THR A 66 -41.47 10.41 -29.70
C THR A 66 -42.54 11.42 -29.25
N THR A 67 -42.46 12.73 -29.53
CA THR A 67 -42.14 13.36 -30.82
C THR A 67 -41.67 14.81 -30.63
N ALA A 68 -40.76 15.21 -31.51
CA ALA A 68 -40.37 16.59 -31.75
C ALA A 68 -41.51 17.43 -32.38
N GLY A 69 -41.49 18.74 -32.09
CA GLY A 69 -41.85 19.85 -32.98
C GLY A 69 -43.23 19.87 -33.64
N ARG A 70 -44.11 20.80 -33.23
CA ARG A 70 -44.89 21.59 -34.19
C ARG A 70 -45.33 22.94 -33.64
N ARG A 71 -45.18 23.91 -34.54
CA ARG A 71 -45.44 25.35 -34.45
C ARG A 71 -46.90 25.68 -34.12
N GLY A 72 -47.07 26.84 -33.49
CA GLY A 72 -48.16 27.80 -33.66
C GLY A 72 -49.58 27.29 -33.94
N SER A 73 -50.48 27.48 -32.96
CA SER A 73 -51.84 27.89 -33.28
C SER A 73 -52.34 28.89 -32.23
N ASN A 74 -52.46 30.15 -32.65
CA ASN A 74 -53.24 31.17 -31.97
C ASN A 74 -54.69 30.67 -31.94
N LYS A 75 -55.17 30.25 -30.77
CA LYS A 75 -56.60 30.04 -30.56
C LYS A 75 -57.24 31.39 -30.26
N PRO A 76 -58.25 31.82 -31.04
CA PRO A 76 -58.92 33.10 -30.84
C PRO A 76 -59.75 33.05 -29.56
N TYR A 77 -59.79 34.20 -28.86
CA TYR A 77 -60.58 34.48 -27.68
C TYR A 77 -61.98 33.83 -27.73
N SER A 78 -62.31 32.99 -26.74
CA SER A 78 -63.69 32.60 -26.49
C SER A 78 -64.47 33.84 -26.03
N ARG A 79 -65.18 34.47 -26.97
CA ARG A 79 -66.11 35.56 -26.65
C ARG A 79 -67.27 34.98 -25.84
N ILE A 80 -67.16 35.11 -24.52
CA ILE A 80 -68.26 34.87 -23.58
C ILE A 80 -69.38 35.85 -23.94
N SER A 81 -70.53 35.32 -24.38
CA SER A 81 -71.69 36.14 -24.77
C SER A 81 -72.21 36.95 -23.58
N SER A 82 -72.76 38.14 -23.84
CA SER A 82 -73.31 39.04 -22.79
C SER A 82 -74.37 38.34 -21.93
N VAL A 83 -75.10 37.38 -22.50
CA VAL A 83 -76.10 36.56 -21.81
C VAL A 83 -75.45 35.58 -20.81
N GLN A 84 -74.31 34.97 -21.15
CA GLN A 84 -73.56 34.14 -20.20
C GLN A 84 -72.91 34.97 -19.09
N ARG A 85 -72.49 36.21 -19.39
CA ARG A 85 -72.02 37.17 -18.39
C ARG A 85 -73.14 37.61 -17.44
N ALA A 86 -74.34 37.88 -17.94
CA ALA A 86 -75.50 38.25 -17.14
C ALA A 86 -76.00 37.09 -16.26
N LYS A 87 -76.06 35.85 -16.79
CA LYS A 87 -76.48 34.67 -16.03
C LYS A 87 -75.49 34.29 -14.93
N LYS A 88 -74.18 34.48 -15.17
CA LYS A 88 -73.14 34.30 -14.15
C LYS A 88 -73.17 35.41 -13.09
N ALA A 89 -73.53 36.64 -13.47
CA ALA A 89 -73.73 37.76 -12.53
C ALA A 89 -74.98 37.57 -11.64
N ALA A 90 -76.09 37.09 -12.21
CA ALA A 90 -77.32 36.80 -11.46
C ALA A 90 -77.14 35.64 -10.45
N ASN A 91 -76.45 34.56 -10.83
CA ASN A 91 -76.14 33.47 -9.89
C ASN A 91 -75.10 33.88 -8.83
N LYS A 92 -74.19 34.82 -9.13
CA LYS A 92 -73.24 35.37 -8.15
C LYS A 92 -73.95 36.21 -7.09
N ALA A 93 -75.03 36.92 -7.43
CA ALA A 93 -75.81 37.69 -6.47
C ALA A 93 -76.60 36.81 -5.49
N TYR A 94 -77.07 35.64 -5.91
CA TYR A 94 -77.81 34.72 -5.03
C TYR A 94 -76.88 33.96 -4.05
N MET A 95 -75.66 33.61 -4.48
CA MET A 95 -74.65 33.01 -3.58
C MET A 95 -73.97 34.03 -2.65
N ALA A 96 -73.92 35.32 -3.01
CA ALA A 96 -73.28 36.36 -2.20
C ALA A 96 -73.99 36.65 -0.86
N LYS A 97 -75.28 36.33 -0.72
CA LYS A 97 -76.01 36.49 0.57
C LYS A 97 -75.88 35.29 1.52
N SER A 98 -75.48 34.11 1.03
CA SER A 98 -75.23 32.92 1.87
C SER A 98 -73.79 32.85 2.43
N ILE A 99 -72.83 33.54 1.79
CA ILE A 99 -71.40 33.45 2.12
C ILE A 99 -70.97 34.36 3.29
N ARG A 100 -71.78 35.33 3.72
CA ARG A 100 -71.40 36.26 4.81
C ARG A 100 -71.34 35.63 6.21
N LYS A 101 -71.90 34.42 6.44
CA LYS A 101 -71.69 33.64 7.67
C LYS A 101 -70.65 32.51 7.53
N GLY A 102 -70.09 32.31 6.33
CA GLY A 102 -69.06 31.31 6.04
C GLY A 102 -67.65 31.87 5.88
N ASP A 103 -67.50 33.17 5.63
CA ASP A 103 -66.20 33.82 5.44
C ASP A 103 -65.35 33.91 6.72
N GLU A 104 -65.97 33.95 7.90
CA GLU A 104 -65.26 33.95 9.17
C GLU A 104 -64.65 32.56 9.47
N LYS A 105 -65.43 31.49 9.26
CA LYS A 105 -64.93 30.10 9.38
C LYS A 105 -63.89 29.75 8.30
N ARG A 106 -63.95 30.37 7.11
CA ARG A 106 -62.93 30.18 6.06
C ARG A 106 -61.65 30.96 6.35
N LYS A 107 -61.71 32.15 6.96
CA LYS A 107 -60.53 32.89 7.41
C LYS A 107 -59.79 32.16 8.54
N VAL A 108 -60.52 31.61 9.51
CA VAL A 108 -59.92 30.80 10.60
C VAL A 108 -59.27 29.53 10.05
N ARG A 109 -59.95 28.78 9.17
CA ARG A 109 -59.37 27.58 8.52
C ARG A 109 -58.15 27.87 7.65
N ARG A 110 -58.07 29.06 7.04
CA ARG A 110 -56.91 29.47 6.23
C ARG A 110 -55.72 29.84 7.11
N ALA A 111 -55.96 30.54 8.22
CA ALA A 111 -54.93 30.83 9.22
C ALA A 111 -54.40 29.55 9.89
N GLU A 112 -55.27 28.59 10.21
CA GLU A 112 -54.87 27.26 10.71
C GLU A 112 -54.08 26.45 9.69
N SER A 113 -54.42 26.55 8.39
CA SER A 113 -53.64 25.91 7.31
C SER A 113 -52.26 26.55 7.14
N GLU A 114 -52.18 27.87 7.16
CA GLU A 114 -50.91 28.61 7.04
C GLU A 114 -49.99 28.35 8.23
N LEU A 115 -50.54 28.22 9.44
CA LEU A 115 -49.77 27.87 10.63
C LEU A 115 -49.22 26.44 10.56
N ASN A 116 -50.01 25.48 10.07
CA ASN A 116 -49.55 24.11 9.79
C ASN A 116 -48.45 24.06 8.71
N ASP A 117 -48.53 24.91 7.67
CA ASP A 117 -47.52 24.97 6.62
C ASP A 117 -46.20 25.59 7.13
N VAL A 118 -46.27 26.60 7.99
CA VAL A 118 -45.09 27.17 8.67
C VAL A 118 -44.44 26.15 9.61
N GLU A 119 -45.23 25.40 10.38
CA GLU A 119 -44.72 24.33 11.24
C GLU A 119 -44.05 23.21 10.45
N ARG A 120 -44.65 22.78 9.32
CA ARG A 120 -44.03 21.80 8.41
C ARG A 120 -42.73 22.33 7.81
N ALA A 121 -42.69 23.59 7.37
CA ALA A 121 -41.47 24.20 6.85
C ALA A 121 -40.37 24.29 7.92
N LYS A 122 -40.74 24.61 9.16
CA LYS A 122 -39.81 24.62 10.30
C LYS A 122 -39.29 23.22 10.64
N ALA A 123 -40.16 22.20 10.59
CA ALA A 123 -39.78 20.81 10.80
C ALA A 123 -38.83 20.30 9.71
N LEU A 124 -39.10 20.62 8.43
CA LEU A 124 -38.22 20.29 7.31
C LEU A 124 -36.85 20.95 7.44
N ARG A 125 -36.80 22.23 7.84
CA ARG A 125 -35.53 22.93 8.12
C ARG A 125 -34.76 22.27 9.27
N ALA A 126 -35.45 21.93 10.36
CA ALA A 126 -34.82 21.25 11.50
C ALA A 126 -34.32 19.84 11.14
N GLU A 127 -35.02 19.11 10.26
CA GLU A 127 -34.58 17.82 9.74
C GLU A 127 -33.35 17.96 8.82
N GLN A 128 -33.34 18.99 7.95
CA GLN A 128 -32.18 19.35 7.13
C GLN A 128 -30.97 19.74 7.99
N GLU A 129 -31.16 20.53 9.04
CA GLU A 129 -30.07 20.87 9.98
C GLU A 129 -29.54 19.63 10.72
N ARG A 130 -30.42 18.72 11.13
CA ARG A 130 -30.01 17.45 11.77
C ARG A 130 -29.24 16.54 10.83
N THR A 131 -29.66 16.44 9.56
CA THR A 131 -28.94 15.64 8.55
C THR A 131 -27.58 16.26 8.25
N MET A 132 -27.48 17.58 8.05
CA MET A 132 -26.21 18.28 7.90
C MET A 132 -25.28 18.09 9.11
N LEU A 133 -25.79 18.14 10.33
CA LEU A 133 -24.99 17.93 11.55
C LEU A 133 -24.46 16.49 11.64
N ARG A 134 -25.28 15.50 11.27
CA ARG A 134 -24.85 14.09 11.21
C ARG A 134 -23.74 13.90 10.20
N GLU A 135 -23.91 14.43 8.99
CA GLU A 135 -22.87 14.38 7.95
C GLU A 135 -21.59 15.07 8.39
N ARG A 136 -21.67 16.26 9.00
CA ARG A 136 -20.50 16.96 9.52
C ARG A 136 -19.78 16.14 10.59
N THR A 137 -20.52 15.51 11.49
CA THR A 137 -19.97 14.66 12.55
C THR A 137 -19.29 13.43 11.97
N GLU A 138 -19.89 12.81 10.95
CA GLU A 138 -19.32 11.67 10.25
C GLU A 138 -18.05 12.05 9.47
N ARG A 139 -18.06 13.18 8.76
CA ARG A 139 -16.87 13.74 8.09
C ARG A 139 -15.75 13.99 9.09
N TRP A 140 -16.06 14.56 10.25
CA TRP A 140 -15.09 14.76 11.32
C TRP A 140 -14.52 13.44 11.82
N ARG A 141 -15.38 12.44 12.14
CA ARG A 141 -14.92 11.11 12.56
C ARG A 141 -14.02 10.45 11.52
N ASN A 142 -14.38 10.57 10.25
CA ASN A 142 -13.60 10.04 9.13
C ASN A 142 -12.32 10.83 8.86
N SER A 143 -12.16 12.01 9.45
CA SER A 143 -10.97 12.86 9.28
C SER A 143 -9.99 12.78 10.46
N VAL A 144 -10.40 12.17 11.57
CA VAL A 144 -9.56 12.00 12.76
C VAL A 144 -8.68 10.77 12.58
N TRP A 145 -7.37 10.98 12.66
CA TRP A 145 -6.39 9.92 12.79
C TRP A 145 -6.10 9.65 14.27
N ARG A 146 -6.08 8.37 14.66
CA ARG A 146 -5.75 7.94 16.02
C ARG A 146 -4.47 7.13 15.95
N SER A 147 -3.34 7.78 16.19
CA SER A 147 -2.08 7.06 16.36
C SER A 147 -2.19 6.14 17.57
N GLY A 148 -1.94 4.84 17.38
CA GLY A 148 -1.84 3.87 18.48
C GLY A 148 -0.64 4.12 19.40
N LYS A 149 0.28 5.00 19.00
CA LYS A 149 1.47 5.39 19.77
C LYS A 149 1.43 6.89 20.09
N ALA A 150 1.86 7.27 21.28
CA ALA A 150 2.00 8.68 21.64
C ALA A 150 3.07 9.33 20.73
N ILE A 151 2.66 10.30 19.92
CA ILE A 151 3.57 11.03 19.03
C ILE A 151 3.96 12.35 19.74
N PRO A 152 5.26 12.57 20.02
CA PRO A 152 5.68 13.81 20.63
C PRO A 152 5.33 14.99 19.71
N GLY A 153 4.62 15.98 20.26
CA GLY A 153 4.24 17.20 19.53
C GLY A 153 2.88 17.18 18.82
N ASN A 154 2.07 16.10 18.93
CA ASN A 154 0.72 15.99 18.34
C ASN A 154 0.61 16.32 16.84
N GLN A 155 1.72 16.39 16.12
CA GLN A 155 1.80 16.75 14.71
C GLN A 155 2.69 15.76 13.98
N VAL A 156 2.25 15.34 12.80
CA VAL A 156 3.04 14.50 11.88
C VAL A 156 3.27 15.28 10.61
N ARG A 157 4.54 15.33 10.19
CA ARG A 157 4.95 15.98 8.94
C ARG A 157 5.03 14.91 7.86
N ILE A 158 4.24 15.08 6.81
CA ILE A 158 4.20 14.18 5.66
C ILE A 158 4.68 14.98 4.44
N PRO A 159 5.72 14.52 3.71
CA PRO A 159 6.17 15.21 2.52
C PRO A 159 5.11 15.12 1.42
N LEU A 160 4.89 16.22 0.70
CA LEU A 160 3.94 16.26 -0.43
C LEU A 160 4.40 15.44 -1.64
N GLN A 161 5.72 15.20 -1.73
CA GLN A 161 6.33 14.41 -2.79
C GLN A 161 7.23 13.34 -2.17
N LEU A 162 7.17 12.15 -2.74
CA LEU A 162 8.05 11.05 -2.35
C LEU A 162 9.34 11.15 -3.17
N PRO A 163 10.52 11.33 -2.55
CA PRO A 163 11.76 11.50 -3.30
C PRO A 163 12.15 10.20 -4.01
N CYS A 164 12.61 10.32 -5.25
CA CYS A 164 13.30 9.24 -5.96
C CYS A 164 14.80 9.47 -5.77
N PRO A 165 15.52 8.66 -4.97
CA PRO A 165 16.95 8.83 -4.83
C PRO A 165 17.66 8.55 -6.15
N ILE A 166 18.84 9.14 -6.31
CA ILE A 166 19.75 8.80 -7.40
C ILE A 166 20.35 7.44 -7.05
N LEU A 167 20.03 6.44 -7.84
CA LEU A 167 20.51 5.06 -7.62
C LEU A 167 21.67 4.77 -8.57
N PRO A 168 22.71 4.04 -8.12
CA PRO A 168 23.78 3.60 -8.99
C PRO A 168 23.25 2.56 -10.01
N PRO A 169 23.98 2.34 -11.13
CA PRO A 169 23.63 1.27 -12.05
C PRO A 169 23.75 -0.09 -11.37
N VAL A 170 22.96 -1.06 -11.85
CA VAL A 170 23.07 -2.45 -11.40
C VAL A 170 24.45 -2.99 -11.79
N PRO A 171 25.23 -3.56 -10.85
CA PRO A 171 26.56 -4.08 -11.13
C PRO A 171 26.49 -5.29 -12.08
N SER A 172 27.59 -5.57 -12.77
CA SER A 172 27.73 -6.79 -13.56
C SER A 172 27.61 -8.03 -12.67
N ILE A 173 26.96 -9.06 -13.19
CA ILE A 173 26.74 -10.32 -12.45
C ILE A 173 28.04 -11.11 -12.50
N SER A 174 28.62 -11.40 -11.33
CA SER A 174 29.92 -12.06 -11.17
C SER A 174 29.88 -13.58 -11.46
N THR A 175 29.20 -14.01 -12.52
CA THR A 175 29.25 -15.41 -12.99
C THR A 175 30.06 -15.49 -14.27
N LYS A 176 30.91 -16.53 -14.38
CA LYS A 176 31.81 -16.72 -15.54
C LYS A 176 31.12 -16.60 -16.90
N GLU A 177 29.85 -16.97 -16.97
CA GLU A 177 29.04 -16.96 -18.20
C GLU A 177 28.34 -15.63 -18.47
N LEU A 178 28.08 -14.80 -17.44
CA LEU A 178 27.28 -13.56 -17.56
C LEU A 178 28.06 -12.30 -17.21
N ASN A 179 29.34 -12.39 -16.86
CA ASN A 179 30.20 -11.26 -16.52
C ASN A 179 30.15 -10.14 -17.59
N ASP A 180 30.12 -10.52 -18.87
CA ASP A 180 30.12 -9.57 -19.99
C ASP A 180 28.70 -9.19 -20.48
N VAL A 181 27.66 -9.76 -19.87
CA VAL A 181 26.28 -9.55 -20.29
C VAL A 181 25.64 -8.44 -19.45
N PRO A 182 25.17 -7.34 -20.06
CA PRO A 182 24.55 -6.26 -19.30
C PRO A 182 23.33 -6.73 -18.49
N PRO A 183 23.19 -6.37 -17.20
CA PRO A 183 22.04 -6.77 -16.37
C PRO A 183 20.68 -6.40 -16.99
N ALA A 184 20.60 -5.27 -17.69
CA ALA A 184 19.41 -4.85 -18.40
C ALA A 184 18.99 -5.82 -19.51
N TYR A 185 19.95 -6.43 -20.22
CA TYR A 185 19.69 -7.44 -21.24
C TYR A 185 19.21 -8.74 -20.58
N ILE A 186 19.84 -9.16 -19.48
CA ILE A 186 19.42 -10.34 -18.70
C ILE A 186 17.97 -10.17 -18.23
N LEU A 187 17.65 -9.03 -17.61
CA LEU A 187 16.29 -8.72 -17.16
C LEU A 187 15.29 -8.71 -18.32
N HIS A 188 15.67 -8.19 -19.48
CA HIS A 188 14.84 -8.21 -20.67
C HIS A 188 14.49 -9.65 -21.10
N GLN A 189 15.48 -10.55 -21.11
CA GLN A 189 15.28 -11.97 -21.43
C GLN A 189 14.47 -12.72 -20.36
N LEU A 190 14.67 -12.38 -19.08
CA LEU A 190 13.93 -12.99 -17.97
C LEU A 190 12.47 -12.52 -17.89
N ARG A 191 12.15 -11.30 -18.34
CA ARG A 191 10.83 -10.68 -18.22
C ARG A 191 9.64 -11.61 -18.58
N PRO A 192 9.62 -12.33 -19.71
CA PRO A 192 8.51 -13.25 -20.03
C PRO A 192 8.42 -14.47 -19.09
N LEU A 193 9.48 -14.77 -18.35
CA LEU A 193 9.61 -15.94 -17.49
C LEU A 193 9.39 -15.61 -16.01
N LEU A 194 9.52 -14.34 -15.61
CA LEU A 194 9.42 -13.89 -14.22
C LEU A 194 8.17 -14.39 -13.49
N SER A 195 6.99 -14.33 -14.12
CA SER A 195 5.75 -14.81 -13.51
C SER A 195 5.76 -16.33 -13.29
N THR A 196 6.43 -17.07 -14.18
CA THR A 196 6.58 -18.52 -14.04
C THR A 196 7.59 -18.84 -12.95
N ILE A 197 8.74 -18.14 -12.92
CA ILE A 197 9.77 -18.27 -11.87
C ILE A 197 9.14 -18.03 -10.50
N ALA A 198 8.38 -16.93 -10.32
CA ALA A 198 7.68 -16.66 -9.06
C ALA A 198 6.74 -17.79 -8.66
N ARG A 199 5.86 -18.21 -9.57
CA ARG A 199 4.88 -19.27 -9.29
C ARG A 199 5.56 -20.58 -8.91
N THR A 200 6.68 -20.90 -9.56
CA THR A 200 7.52 -22.06 -9.22
C THR A 200 8.13 -21.87 -7.84
N ALA A 201 8.80 -20.75 -7.56
CA ALA A 201 9.37 -20.43 -6.25
C ALA A 201 8.33 -20.51 -5.11
N PHE A 202 7.14 -19.95 -5.29
CA PHE A 202 6.08 -19.99 -4.27
C PHE A 202 5.44 -21.37 -4.06
N SER A 203 5.68 -22.33 -4.96
CA SER A 203 5.15 -23.68 -4.82
C SER A 203 6.04 -24.59 -3.97
N TYR A 204 7.28 -24.18 -3.69
CA TYR A 204 8.17 -24.87 -2.77
C TYR A 204 7.63 -24.77 -1.34
N LYS A 205 7.71 -25.88 -0.60
CA LYS A 205 7.36 -25.93 0.82
C LYS A 205 8.62 -26.09 1.65
N GLN A 206 8.79 -25.25 2.67
CA GLN A 206 9.93 -25.31 3.57
C GLN A 206 9.86 -26.56 4.46
N HIS A 207 11.00 -27.24 4.66
CA HIS A 207 11.14 -28.38 5.55
C HIS A 207 12.41 -28.24 6.39
N ALA A 208 12.32 -27.55 7.53
CA ALA A 208 13.47 -27.32 8.42
C ALA A 208 13.99 -28.61 9.10
N GLU A 209 13.14 -29.64 9.20
CA GLU A 209 13.47 -30.92 9.84
C GLU A 209 14.44 -31.80 9.01
N VAL A 210 14.55 -31.52 7.71
CA VAL A 210 15.33 -32.33 6.76
C VAL A 210 16.77 -31.84 6.77
N ALA A 211 17.65 -32.63 7.38
CA ALA A 211 19.08 -32.34 7.45
C ALA A 211 19.72 -32.36 6.05
N HIS A 212 20.77 -31.56 5.88
CA HIS A 212 21.58 -31.58 4.67
C HIS A 212 22.23 -32.97 4.50
N PRO A 213 22.23 -33.58 3.30
CA PRO A 213 22.78 -34.92 3.08
C PRO A 213 24.30 -35.00 3.28
N ASP A 214 25.00 -33.88 3.07
CA ASP A 214 26.39 -33.72 3.49
C ASP A 214 26.45 -33.19 4.93
N PRO A 215 26.89 -33.99 5.91
CA PRO A 215 26.95 -33.59 7.32
C PRO A 215 28.05 -32.57 7.63
N SER A 216 28.96 -32.29 6.69
CA SER A 216 29.99 -31.25 6.85
C SER A 216 29.44 -29.84 6.68
N ILE A 217 28.27 -29.69 6.03
CA ILE A 217 27.61 -28.40 5.81
C ILE A 217 26.83 -28.01 7.07
N ASP A 218 27.07 -26.80 7.57
CA ASP A 218 26.34 -26.26 8.72
C ASP A 218 24.83 -26.17 8.38
N PRO A 219 23.94 -26.79 9.17
CA PRO A 219 22.49 -26.73 8.95
C PRO A 219 21.91 -25.31 9.00
N ARG A 220 22.66 -24.30 9.46
CA ARG A 220 22.26 -22.89 9.43
C ARG A 220 22.59 -22.18 8.10
N THR A 221 23.34 -22.84 7.21
CA THR A 221 23.76 -22.27 5.93
C THR A 221 22.89 -22.71 4.76
N THR A 222 22.12 -23.79 4.93
CA THR A 222 21.20 -24.29 3.92
C THR A 222 19.86 -24.65 4.55
N ILE A 223 18.81 -24.66 3.75
CA ILE A 223 17.52 -25.20 4.17
C ILE A 223 16.86 -26.02 3.07
N ALA A 224 16.20 -27.10 3.45
CA ALA A 224 15.48 -27.95 2.51
C ALA A 224 14.12 -27.35 2.15
N PHE A 225 13.83 -27.35 0.85
CA PHE A 225 12.51 -27.12 0.30
C PHE A 225 12.04 -28.34 -0.48
N ARG A 226 10.80 -28.76 -0.30
CA ARG A 226 10.21 -29.83 -1.11
C ARG A 226 9.84 -29.31 -2.48
N LEU A 227 10.31 -30.00 -3.53
CA LEU A 227 9.91 -29.70 -4.90
C LEU A 227 8.45 -30.11 -5.13
N PRO A 228 7.65 -29.31 -5.84
CA PRO A 228 6.35 -29.75 -6.34
C PRO A 228 6.53 -30.92 -7.32
N GLU A 229 5.71 -31.97 -7.19
CA GLU A 229 5.76 -33.15 -8.06
C GLU A 229 5.65 -32.83 -9.56
N LEU A 230 4.89 -31.77 -9.89
CA LEU A 230 4.76 -31.29 -11.27
C LEU A 230 6.07 -30.71 -11.81
N LEU A 231 6.83 -30.03 -10.94
CA LEU A 231 8.10 -29.41 -11.31
C LEU A 231 9.18 -30.48 -11.47
N GLU A 232 9.23 -31.43 -10.55
CA GLU A 232 10.15 -32.58 -10.61
C GLU A 232 10.08 -33.29 -11.97
N LYS A 233 8.88 -33.67 -12.41
CA LYS A 233 8.69 -34.33 -13.72
C LYS A 233 9.06 -33.43 -14.90
N GLN A 234 8.87 -32.12 -14.79
CA GLN A 234 9.18 -31.18 -15.87
C GLN A 234 10.68 -30.93 -16.02
N LEU A 235 11.40 -30.82 -14.90
CA LEU A 235 12.84 -30.57 -14.88
C LEU A 235 13.63 -31.79 -15.36
N ASP A 236 13.16 -33.00 -15.01
CA ASP A 236 13.78 -34.24 -15.46
C ASP A 236 13.55 -34.45 -16.97
N ALA A 237 12.44 -33.94 -17.51
CA ALA A 237 12.12 -34.02 -18.94
C ALA A 237 12.85 -32.95 -19.78
N ASP A 238 13.13 -31.78 -19.22
CA ASP A 238 13.71 -30.64 -19.93
C ASP A 238 14.74 -29.91 -19.04
N PRO A 239 16.02 -30.33 -19.06
CA PRO A 239 17.06 -29.74 -18.22
C PRO A 239 17.33 -28.27 -18.58
N ALA A 240 16.90 -27.81 -19.76
CA ALA A 240 17.00 -26.40 -20.13
C ALA A 240 16.10 -25.52 -19.25
N ARG A 241 15.13 -26.08 -18.51
CA ARG A 241 14.25 -25.35 -17.59
C ARG A 241 14.79 -25.19 -16.17
N ARG A 242 16.00 -25.66 -15.88
CA ARG A 242 16.62 -25.52 -14.55
C ARG A 242 16.75 -24.07 -14.09
N PHE A 243 16.80 -23.10 -15.00
CA PHE A 243 16.78 -21.67 -14.63
C PHE A 243 15.46 -21.22 -13.95
N LEU A 244 14.41 -22.06 -13.98
CA LEU A 244 13.15 -21.81 -13.26
C LEU A 244 13.22 -22.26 -11.79
N GLU A 245 14.20 -23.08 -11.43
CA GLU A 245 14.41 -23.50 -10.05
C GLU A 245 14.94 -22.33 -9.21
N ALA A 246 14.56 -22.31 -7.94
CA ALA A 246 15.22 -21.45 -6.98
C ALA A 246 16.65 -21.97 -6.74
N ASP A 247 17.60 -21.07 -6.59
CA ASP A 247 19.01 -21.36 -6.33
C ASP A 247 19.47 -20.77 -4.98
N MET A 248 18.57 -20.11 -4.27
CA MET A 248 18.85 -19.46 -2.99
C MET A 248 17.57 -19.31 -2.19
N ALA A 249 17.70 -19.25 -0.87
CA ALA A 249 16.61 -18.94 0.04
C ALA A 249 16.92 -17.66 0.81
N LEU A 250 16.04 -16.66 0.67
CA LEU A 250 16.16 -15.37 1.33
C LEU A 250 15.53 -15.41 2.72
N CYS A 251 16.35 -15.12 3.73
CA CYS A 251 15.95 -14.85 5.10
C CYS A 251 15.79 -13.34 5.30
N VAL A 252 14.55 -12.88 5.35
CA VAL A 252 14.23 -11.46 5.52
C VAL A 252 14.17 -11.10 6.99
N LEU A 253 15.05 -10.18 7.40
CA LEU A 253 15.18 -9.64 8.74
C LEU A 253 14.71 -8.19 8.79
N LYS A 254 14.40 -7.71 10.00
CA LYS A 254 14.13 -6.29 10.24
C LYS A 254 15.44 -5.56 10.56
N LYS A 255 15.78 -4.56 9.75
CA LYS A 255 17.00 -3.77 9.93
C LYS A 255 17.00 -3.06 11.28
N GLY A 256 18.10 -3.19 12.03
CA GLY A 256 18.29 -2.64 13.37
C GLY A 256 17.50 -3.38 14.46
N ARG A 257 16.85 -4.49 14.11
CA ARG A 257 16.14 -5.39 15.03
C ARG A 257 16.33 -6.84 14.59
N GLU A 258 17.56 -7.18 14.22
CA GLU A 258 17.93 -8.51 13.73
C GLU A 258 17.64 -9.60 14.80
N GLU A 259 17.66 -9.22 16.09
CA GLU A 259 17.32 -10.09 17.22
C GLU A 259 15.86 -10.56 17.23
N GLU A 260 14.94 -9.86 16.56
CA GLU A 260 13.53 -10.31 16.43
C GLU A 260 13.39 -11.58 15.57
N GLY A 261 14.47 -12.04 14.93
CA GLY A 261 14.52 -13.24 14.12
C GLY A 261 13.98 -13.07 12.69
N VAL A 262 13.98 -14.17 11.95
CA VAL A 262 13.55 -14.23 10.54
C VAL A 262 12.05 -13.98 10.44
N LYS A 263 11.65 -12.96 9.68
CA LYS A 263 10.24 -12.66 9.40
C LYS A 263 9.69 -13.52 8.27
N PHE A 264 10.48 -13.70 7.21
CA PHE A 264 10.11 -14.48 6.05
C PHE A 264 11.30 -15.29 5.57
N MET A 265 11.03 -16.51 5.11
CA MET A 265 12.00 -17.35 4.43
C MET A 265 11.42 -17.78 3.10
N ILE A 266 12.02 -17.33 2.00
CA ILE A 266 11.43 -17.45 0.67
C ILE A 266 12.48 -17.95 -0.32
N PRO A 267 12.23 -19.04 -1.05
CA PRO A 267 13.10 -19.48 -2.13
C PRO A 267 13.01 -18.51 -3.30
N VAL A 268 14.16 -18.15 -3.89
CA VAL A 268 14.26 -17.17 -4.97
C VAL A 268 15.30 -17.60 -5.99
N SER A 269 15.26 -16.94 -7.17
CA SER A 269 16.34 -17.00 -8.15
C SER A 269 17.28 -15.81 -7.94
N SER A 270 18.53 -16.08 -7.54
CA SER A 270 19.58 -15.09 -7.31
C SER A 270 19.82 -14.23 -8.55
N LEU A 271 19.70 -14.81 -9.74
CA LEU A 271 19.80 -14.12 -11.03
C LEU A 271 18.72 -13.05 -11.22
N VAL A 272 17.48 -13.34 -10.84
CA VAL A 272 16.36 -12.38 -10.92
C VAL A 272 16.59 -11.18 -10.02
N TRP A 273 17.18 -11.40 -8.84
CA TRP A 273 17.49 -10.33 -7.88
C TRP A 273 18.73 -9.54 -8.30
N ALA A 274 19.82 -10.22 -8.66
CA ALA A 274 21.06 -9.60 -9.13
C ALA A 274 20.86 -8.73 -10.38
N SER A 275 19.90 -9.08 -11.25
CA SER A 275 19.59 -8.28 -12.44
C SER A 275 18.71 -7.05 -12.18
N GLN A 276 18.13 -6.92 -10.98
CA GLN A 276 17.17 -5.85 -10.65
C GLN A 276 17.59 -4.94 -9.49
N CYS A 277 18.47 -5.41 -8.60
CA CYS A 277 18.85 -4.72 -7.36
C CYS A 277 20.32 -4.29 -7.41
N CYS A 278 20.61 -2.99 -7.38
CA CYS A 278 22.00 -2.52 -7.49
C CYS A 278 22.85 -2.84 -6.26
N PHE A 279 22.25 -2.91 -5.08
CA PHE A 279 22.94 -3.23 -3.83
C PHE A 279 22.89 -4.73 -3.49
N TRP A 280 22.50 -5.58 -4.44
CA TRP A 280 22.34 -7.02 -4.19
C TRP A 280 23.61 -7.67 -3.63
N GLN A 281 24.77 -7.36 -4.21
CA GLN A 281 26.05 -7.93 -3.80
C GLN A 281 26.45 -7.51 -2.38
N ASP A 282 26.12 -6.27 -1.99
CA ASP A 282 26.44 -5.74 -0.66
C ASP A 282 25.47 -6.25 0.43
N LEU A 283 24.24 -6.56 0.04
CA LEU A 283 23.17 -6.96 0.95
C LEU A 283 23.19 -8.46 1.25
N VAL A 284 23.64 -9.26 0.28
CA VAL A 284 23.69 -10.70 0.41
C VAL A 284 25.00 -11.08 1.07
N VAL A 285 25.01 -11.03 2.40
CA VAL A 285 26.12 -11.54 3.20
C VAL A 285 25.87 -13.02 3.45
N PRO A 286 26.75 -13.93 2.99
CA PRO A 286 26.64 -15.33 3.37
C PRO A 286 26.79 -15.45 4.88
N HIS A 287 26.13 -16.44 5.48
CA HIS A 287 25.99 -16.58 6.93
C HIS A 287 27.31 -16.81 7.71
N PHE A 288 28.47 -16.69 7.07
CA PHE A 288 29.81 -16.88 7.61
C PHE A 288 30.30 -15.68 8.42
N ARG A 289 29.51 -15.18 9.38
CA ARG A 289 30.16 -14.72 10.60
C ARG A 289 30.28 -15.92 11.50
N PRO A 290 31.49 -16.48 11.74
CA PRO A 290 31.68 -17.31 12.89
C PRO A 290 31.18 -16.48 14.06
N VAL A 291 30.09 -16.92 14.69
CA VAL A 291 29.74 -16.43 16.02
C VAL A 291 30.98 -16.75 16.82
N ALA A 292 31.86 -15.75 17.00
CA ALA A 292 32.99 -15.87 17.88
C ALA A 292 32.40 -16.44 19.15
N ALA A 293 32.77 -17.68 19.47
CA ALA A 293 32.25 -18.38 20.62
C ALA A 293 32.39 -17.38 21.76
N SER A 294 31.25 -16.86 22.23
CA SER A 294 31.22 -15.99 23.38
C SER A 294 31.76 -16.88 24.48
N SER A 295 33.05 -16.75 24.73
CA SER A 295 33.75 -17.42 25.81
C SER A 295 33.11 -16.89 27.07
N GLN A 296 32.03 -17.56 27.48
CA GLN A 296 31.52 -17.49 28.83
C GLN A 296 32.63 -18.08 29.67
N LEU A 297 33.55 -17.19 30.05
CA LEU A 297 34.53 -17.41 31.09
C LEU A 297 33.70 -17.71 32.34
N ALA A 298 33.54 -18.99 32.63
CA ALA A 298 33.00 -19.48 33.87
C ALA A 298 33.92 -19.01 35.00
N THR A 299 33.65 -17.81 35.53
CA THR A 299 34.31 -17.32 36.73
C THR A 299 33.52 -17.86 37.91
N GLN A 300 33.99 -18.99 38.44
CA GLN A 300 33.56 -19.49 39.73
C GLN A 300 33.97 -18.47 40.81
N THR A 301 33.03 -17.69 41.31
CA THR A 301 33.24 -16.91 42.53
C THR A 301 32.99 -17.81 43.74
N SER A 302 34.09 -18.40 44.22
CA SER A 302 34.21 -18.89 45.59
C SER A 302 34.53 -17.72 46.51
N THR A 303 33.83 -17.73 47.65
CA THR A 303 33.96 -16.84 48.81
C THR A 303 35.37 -16.80 49.39
N GLN A 304 35.90 -15.60 49.65
CA GLN A 304 36.58 -15.31 50.92
C GLN A 304 36.71 -13.81 51.20
N ASN A 305 36.36 -13.47 52.43
CA ASN A 305 36.57 -12.20 53.12
C ASN A 305 38.05 -11.81 53.13
N GLU A 306 38.37 -10.52 53.03
CA GLU A 306 39.09 -9.82 54.11
C GLU A 306 39.05 -8.29 53.98
N LYS A 307 39.28 -7.68 55.13
CA LYS A 307 38.99 -6.32 55.57
C LYS A 307 40.09 -5.32 55.17
N SER A 308 39.70 -4.04 55.15
CA SER A 308 40.48 -2.81 55.41
C SER A 308 40.79 -1.96 54.18
N GLN A 309 40.93 -0.64 54.21
CA GLN A 309 40.44 0.49 55.03
C GLN A 309 41.07 1.73 54.33
N VAL A 310 40.41 2.90 54.40
CA VAL A 310 40.95 4.25 54.03
C VAL A 310 41.11 4.48 52.52
N GLY A 311 40.69 5.56 51.88
CA GLY A 311 40.23 6.91 52.22
C GLY A 311 40.63 7.83 51.06
N THR A 312 39.96 8.98 50.92
CA THR A 312 40.28 10.14 50.04
C THR A 312 39.75 10.17 48.58
N THR A 313 38.66 10.92 48.41
CA THR A 313 38.41 11.94 47.36
C THR A 313 39.48 13.07 47.47
N PRO A 314 39.69 14.03 46.52
CA PRO A 314 38.83 14.47 45.40
C PRO A 314 39.56 14.99 44.10
N LEU A 315 38.77 15.63 43.22
CA LEU A 315 39.09 16.72 42.25
C LEU A 315 39.45 16.39 40.77
N ALA A 316 38.54 16.79 39.87
CA ALA A 316 38.83 17.60 38.67
C ALA A 316 39.03 19.08 39.11
N PRO A 317 39.39 20.11 38.31
CA PRO A 317 39.44 20.25 36.83
C PRO A 317 40.66 21.06 36.29
N ILE A 318 40.96 21.08 34.97
CA ILE A 318 41.70 22.19 34.32
C ILE A 318 41.22 22.40 32.87
N ASN A 319 40.73 23.62 32.60
CA ASN A 319 40.62 24.29 31.30
C ASN A 319 41.96 24.95 30.96
N GLU A 320 42.40 24.95 29.69
CA GLU A 320 43.17 26.03 29.00
C GLU A 320 42.87 25.87 27.48
N ALA A 321 42.21 26.82 26.81
CA ALA A 321 42.73 28.08 26.21
C ALA A 321 43.65 27.80 25.01
N ASP A 322 43.18 28.05 23.79
CA ASP A 322 43.43 29.27 22.98
C ASP A 322 44.75 29.17 22.21
N GLU A 323 44.68 28.96 20.90
CA GLU A 323 45.70 29.47 19.98
C GLU A 323 45.02 30.05 18.72
N ASP A 324 45.06 31.38 18.68
CA ASP A 324 44.88 32.23 17.51
C ASP A 324 45.99 31.95 16.48
N VAL A 325 45.63 31.76 15.22
CA VAL A 325 46.56 31.89 14.09
C VAL A 325 45.91 32.76 13.03
N ASP A 326 46.23 34.05 13.10
CA ASP A 326 46.24 34.94 11.95
C ASP A 326 47.49 34.63 11.10
N THR A 327 47.32 34.49 9.78
CA THR A 327 48.31 35.00 8.82
C THR A 327 47.74 35.07 7.40
N ASP A 328 47.93 36.25 6.84
CA ASP A 328 47.55 36.74 5.52
C ASP A 328 48.12 35.92 4.36
N ALA A 329 47.42 35.91 3.22
CA ALA A 329 48.05 36.12 1.90
C ALA A 329 46.99 36.27 0.80
N ASP A 330 47.04 37.45 0.20
CA ASP A 330 46.42 37.85 -1.07
C ASP A 330 46.59 36.82 -2.19
N SER A 331 45.51 36.55 -2.94
CA SER A 331 45.64 36.36 -4.38
C SER A 331 44.36 36.77 -5.10
N ASP A 332 44.44 37.94 -5.72
CA ASP A 332 43.55 38.41 -6.77
C ASP A 332 43.48 37.40 -7.91
N THR A 333 42.28 36.96 -8.27
CA THR A 333 42.02 36.51 -9.64
C THR A 333 40.57 36.80 -10.00
N GLU A 334 40.39 37.87 -10.78
CA GLU A 334 39.14 38.17 -11.46
C GLU A 334 38.82 37.07 -12.47
N VAL A 335 37.66 36.43 -12.34
CA VAL A 335 36.96 35.79 -13.45
C VAL A 335 35.47 35.98 -13.30
N ASP A 336 34.90 36.29 -14.46
CA ASP A 336 33.65 36.96 -14.73
C ASP A 336 32.41 36.08 -14.51
N ASP A 337 31.31 36.80 -14.38
CA ASP A 337 29.95 36.51 -13.96
C ASP A 337 29.24 35.37 -14.73
N SER A 338 28.71 34.37 -14.01
CA SER A 338 27.44 33.72 -14.39
C SER A 338 26.88 32.74 -13.33
N SER A 339 25.64 33.04 -12.91
CA SER A 339 24.61 32.16 -12.34
C SER A 339 24.60 31.89 -10.82
N ILE A 340 23.89 32.78 -10.13
CA ILE A 340 23.33 32.65 -8.79
C ILE A 340 22.19 31.62 -8.80
N TYR A 341 22.36 30.50 -8.10
CA TYR A 341 21.40 29.87 -7.16
C TYR A 341 21.99 28.52 -6.71
N SER A 342 22.60 28.48 -5.52
CA SER A 342 22.86 27.24 -4.78
C SER A 342 22.56 27.50 -3.31
N SER A 343 21.46 26.92 -2.84
CA SER A 343 21.14 26.80 -1.42
C SER A 343 21.77 25.52 -0.88
N ALA A 344 22.43 25.67 0.26
CA ALA A 344 23.16 24.68 1.00
C ALA A 344 22.42 23.34 1.13
N SER A 345 23.11 22.26 0.73
CA SER A 345 22.75 20.89 1.09
C SER A 345 23.79 20.40 2.08
N GLU A 346 23.37 20.20 3.32
CA GLU A 346 24.11 19.52 4.36
C GLU A 346 24.30 18.05 3.94
N SER A 347 25.51 17.71 3.51
CA SER A 347 25.89 16.34 3.16
C SER A 347 26.18 15.55 4.44
N SER A 348 25.28 14.64 4.82
CA SER A 348 25.60 13.59 5.79
C SER A 348 26.56 12.59 5.13
N SER A 349 27.84 12.75 5.43
CA SER A 349 28.95 11.93 4.94
C SER A 349 28.84 10.49 5.47
N TRP A 350 28.46 9.55 4.60
CA TRP A 350 28.73 8.12 4.79
C TRP A 350 30.03 7.79 4.07
N SER A 351 31.16 8.18 4.67
CA SER A 351 32.48 7.81 4.19
C SER A 351 32.80 6.40 4.66
N SER A 352 32.41 5.39 3.89
CA SER A 352 33.01 4.06 3.97
C SER A 352 34.34 4.10 3.25
N THR A 353 35.43 4.27 4.00
CA THR A 353 36.80 4.16 3.51
C THR A 353 37.07 2.71 3.12
N THR A 354 36.83 2.37 1.86
CA THR A 354 37.36 1.13 1.26
C THR A 354 38.76 1.43 0.72
N SER A 355 39.75 1.20 1.58
CA SER A 355 41.16 1.19 1.23
C SER A 355 41.41 0.14 0.16
N THR A 356 41.56 0.58 -1.09
CA THR A 356 41.93 -0.26 -2.24
C THR A 356 43.45 -0.44 -2.26
N THR A 357 43.95 -1.33 -1.41
CA THR A 357 45.29 -1.90 -1.60
C THR A 357 45.17 -3.12 -2.50
N ASN A 358 45.55 -2.92 -3.77
CA ASN A 358 45.79 -3.96 -4.75
C ASN A 358 46.89 -4.90 -4.25
N THR A 359 46.51 -6.02 -3.67
CA THR A 359 47.34 -7.23 -3.61
C THR A 359 46.49 -8.41 -4.03
N GLU A 360 46.72 -8.88 -5.26
CA GLU A 360 46.27 -10.17 -5.76
C GLU A 360 46.64 -11.29 -4.78
N SER A 361 45.64 -11.88 -4.13
CA SER A 361 45.68 -13.26 -3.62
C SER A 361 44.25 -13.68 -3.24
N THR A 362 43.55 -14.24 -4.22
CA THR A 362 42.74 -15.47 -4.14
C THR A 362 42.41 -16.05 -2.75
N LEU A 363 41.68 -15.29 -1.95
CA LEU A 363 40.94 -15.78 -0.79
C LEU A 363 39.57 -15.07 -0.79
N TYR A 364 38.66 -15.53 -1.65
CA TYR A 364 37.22 -15.34 -1.40
C TYR A 364 36.75 -16.63 -0.72
N PRO A 365 36.69 -16.71 0.62
CA PRO A 365 36.26 -17.92 1.31
C PRO A 365 34.73 -18.15 1.22
N ASP A 366 33.99 -17.27 0.56
CA ASP A 366 32.56 -17.05 0.81
C ASP A 366 31.67 -17.27 -0.44
N GLN A 367 31.92 -18.33 -1.21
CA GLN A 367 30.92 -18.77 -2.17
C GLN A 367 29.83 -19.55 -1.44
N PHE A 368 28.57 -19.14 -1.61
CA PHE A 368 27.42 -19.92 -1.14
C PHE A 368 27.54 -21.38 -1.58
N PRO A 369 27.18 -22.35 -0.74
CA PRO A 369 27.11 -23.73 -1.18
C PRO A 369 26.16 -23.83 -2.37
N ALA A 370 26.54 -24.61 -3.37
CA ALA A 370 25.69 -24.82 -4.53
C ALA A 370 24.37 -25.49 -4.08
N PRO A 371 23.22 -25.11 -4.67
CA PRO A 371 21.97 -25.82 -4.45
C PRO A 371 22.14 -27.32 -4.67
N LEU A 372 21.65 -28.12 -3.72
CA LEU A 372 21.78 -29.58 -3.76
C LEU A 372 20.41 -30.24 -3.78
N ARG A 373 20.18 -31.12 -4.74
CA ARG A 373 18.96 -31.93 -4.82
C ARG A 373 19.19 -33.27 -4.11
N ASP A 374 18.34 -33.55 -3.12
CA ASP A 374 18.31 -34.81 -2.37
C ASP A 374 16.91 -35.43 -2.45
N GLY A 375 16.73 -36.34 -3.41
CA GLY A 375 15.42 -36.90 -3.74
C GLY A 375 14.40 -35.82 -4.12
N SER A 376 13.32 -35.72 -3.32
CA SER A 376 12.24 -34.73 -3.50
C SER A 376 12.54 -33.37 -2.84
N TYR A 377 13.71 -33.20 -2.25
CA TYR A 377 14.12 -31.97 -1.55
C TYR A 377 15.20 -31.24 -2.34
N LEU A 378 15.13 -29.91 -2.29
CA LEU A 378 16.13 -28.98 -2.80
C LEU A 378 16.68 -28.21 -1.60
N HIS A 379 17.93 -28.49 -1.26
CA HIS A 379 18.67 -27.74 -0.24
C HIS A 379 19.20 -26.47 -0.87
N LEU A 380 18.68 -25.33 -0.41
CA LEU A 380 19.04 -24.01 -0.92
C LEU A 380 19.96 -23.29 0.06
N PRO A 381 21.00 -22.59 -0.44
CA PRO A 381 21.82 -21.72 0.39
C PRO A 381 20.98 -20.59 1.00
N LEU A 382 21.18 -20.33 2.29
CA LEU A 382 20.51 -19.28 3.05
C LEU A 382 21.26 -17.96 2.91
N ALA A 383 20.60 -16.97 2.33
CA ALA A 383 21.08 -15.60 2.23
C ALA A 383 20.25 -14.69 3.14
N GLN A 384 20.90 -13.95 4.03
CA GLN A 384 20.22 -13.00 4.90
C GLN A 384 20.11 -11.63 4.23
N ILE A 385 18.96 -10.98 4.44
CA ILE A 385 18.75 -9.61 4.03
C ILE A 385 18.02 -8.82 5.10
N SER A 386 18.64 -7.72 5.56
CA SER A 386 18.05 -6.82 6.54
C SER A 386 17.31 -5.68 5.84
N LEU A 387 15.99 -5.64 5.97
CA LEU A 387 15.13 -4.64 5.36
C LEU A 387 14.50 -3.69 6.38
N PRO A 388 14.31 -2.41 6.04
CA PRO A 388 13.68 -1.43 6.94
C PRO A 388 12.22 -1.76 7.25
N SER A 389 11.46 -2.26 6.27
CA SER A 389 10.05 -2.65 6.46
C SER A 389 9.79 -4.05 5.90
N PRO A 390 10.18 -5.12 6.62
CA PRO A 390 10.01 -6.48 6.14
C PRO A 390 8.54 -6.83 5.85
N GLU A 391 7.59 -6.16 6.51
CA GLU A 391 6.15 -6.39 6.35
C GLU A 391 5.65 -6.11 4.92
N THR A 392 6.37 -5.29 4.16
CA THR A 392 6.04 -4.95 2.75
C THR A 392 6.82 -5.79 1.74
N PHE A 393 7.66 -6.73 2.19
CA PHE A 393 8.52 -7.53 1.32
C PHE A 393 7.75 -8.39 0.32
N LEU A 394 6.62 -8.97 0.71
CA LEU A 394 5.82 -9.80 -0.20
C LEU A 394 5.25 -8.99 -1.39
N LEU A 395 4.88 -7.72 -1.15
CA LEU A 395 4.45 -6.82 -2.23
C LEU A 395 5.60 -6.54 -3.20
N LEU A 396 6.80 -6.34 -2.67
CA LEU A 396 8.01 -6.12 -3.46
C LEU A 396 8.35 -7.35 -4.29
N LEU A 397 8.37 -8.53 -3.68
CA LEU A 397 8.63 -9.79 -4.36
C LEU A 397 7.64 -10.02 -5.51
N HIS A 398 6.34 -9.78 -5.27
CA HIS A 398 5.32 -9.86 -6.30
C HIS A 398 5.56 -8.86 -7.43
N HIS A 399 5.86 -7.59 -7.10
CA HIS A 399 6.17 -6.55 -8.08
C HIS A 399 7.37 -6.89 -8.97
N LEU A 400 8.45 -7.41 -8.38
CA LEU A 400 9.65 -7.81 -9.12
C LEU A 400 9.41 -8.95 -10.11
N HIS A 401 8.43 -9.82 -9.84
CA HIS A 401 8.09 -10.93 -10.73
C HIS A 401 6.94 -10.64 -11.70
N HIS A 402 6.22 -9.54 -11.48
CA HIS A 402 5.13 -9.09 -12.34
C HIS A 402 5.31 -7.62 -12.76
N PRO A 403 6.43 -7.25 -13.43
CA PRO A 403 6.74 -5.85 -13.73
C PRO A 403 5.73 -5.17 -14.68
N SER A 404 4.93 -5.96 -15.41
CA SER A 404 3.87 -5.46 -16.29
C SER A 404 2.58 -5.13 -15.53
N ARG A 405 2.42 -5.61 -14.29
CA ARG A 405 1.26 -5.32 -13.46
C ARG A 405 1.43 -3.94 -12.82
N PRO A 406 0.40 -3.07 -12.88
CA PRO A 406 0.46 -1.78 -12.19
C PRO A 406 0.56 -1.98 -10.67
N ILE A 407 1.60 -1.41 -10.06
CA ILE A 407 1.85 -1.52 -8.62
C ILE A 407 0.81 -0.79 -7.78
N ILE A 408 0.11 0.19 -8.39
CA ILE A 408 -0.98 0.94 -7.76
C ILE A 408 -2.03 0.00 -7.16
N LEU A 409 -2.37 -1.08 -7.88
CA LEU A 409 -3.34 -2.07 -7.44
C LEU A 409 -2.85 -2.84 -6.21
N ASP A 410 -1.56 -3.13 -6.13
CA ASP A 410 -0.97 -3.92 -5.04
C ASP A 410 -0.79 -3.07 -3.77
N LEU A 411 -0.39 -1.80 -3.92
CA LEU A 411 -0.19 -0.88 -2.79
C LEU A 411 -1.51 -0.47 -2.13
N LEU A 412 -2.52 -0.15 -2.93
CA LEU A 412 -3.83 0.22 -2.42
C LEU A 412 -4.70 -1.01 -2.09
N GLY A 413 -4.35 -2.18 -2.65
CA GLY A 413 -4.97 -3.48 -2.39
C GLY A 413 -6.26 -3.72 -3.18
N ASN A 414 -7.00 -4.76 -2.78
CA ASN A 414 -8.20 -5.27 -3.47
C ASN A 414 -9.40 -4.30 -3.55
N ALA A 415 -9.26 -3.09 -3.00
CA ALA A 415 -10.33 -2.10 -3.04
C ALA A 415 -10.46 -1.42 -4.41
N LEU A 416 -9.42 -1.45 -5.25
CA LEU A 416 -9.51 -0.91 -6.61
C LEU A 416 -9.98 -1.97 -7.61
N PRO A 417 -10.94 -1.62 -8.49
CA PRO A 417 -11.24 -2.42 -9.66
C PRO A 417 -10.00 -2.61 -10.54
N GLU A 418 -9.83 -3.78 -11.14
CA GLU A 418 -8.76 -4.05 -12.13
C GLU A 418 -8.83 -3.11 -13.35
N THR A 419 -9.99 -2.48 -13.57
CA THR A 419 -10.23 -1.52 -14.65
C THR A 419 -9.70 -0.11 -14.35
N THR A 420 -9.19 0.13 -13.14
CA THR A 420 -8.65 1.44 -12.72
C THR A 420 -7.42 1.78 -13.56
N LYS A 421 -7.52 2.83 -14.37
CA LYS A 421 -6.40 3.29 -15.24
C LYS A 421 -6.04 4.75 -15.00
N SER A 422 -6.97 5.54 -14.46
CA SER A 422 -6.80 6.97 -14.29
C SER A 422 -6.64 7.37 -12.82
N ARG A 423 -5.98 8.50 -12.60
CA ARG A 423 -5.94 9.18 -11.29
C ARG A 423 -7.34 9.40 -10.73
N SER A 424 -8.29 9.81 -11.58
CA SER A 424 -9.68 10.04 -11.17
C SER A 424 -10.32 8.78 -10.62
N ASP A 425 -10.11 7.62 -11.28
CA ASP A 425 -10.67 6.34 -10.85
C ASP A 425 -10.14 5.97 -9.45
N VAL A 426 -8.85 6.19 -9.21
CA VAL A 426 -8.23 5.99 -7.90
C VAL A 426 -8.88 6.90 -6.86
N LEU A 427 -9.04 8.20 -7.17
CA LEU A 427 -9.67 9.18 -6.29
C LEU A 427 -11.11 8.83 -5.94
N ASP A 428 -11.89 8.35 -6.91
CA ASP A 428 -13.28 7.97 -6.70
C ASP A 428 -13.41 6.84 -5.66
N VAL A 429 -12.43 5.93 -5.62
CA VAL A 429 -12.37 4.86 -4.61
C VAL A 429 -11.89 5.38 -3.26
N ILE A 430 -10.74 6.06 -3.23
CA ILE A 430 -10.07 6.41 -1.96
C ILE A 430 -10.72 7.60 -1.24
N CYS A 431 -11.46 8.47 -1.94
CA CYS A 431 -12.09 9.64 -1.32
C CYS A 431 -13.06 9.25 -0.18
N ASN A 432 -13.65 8.06 -0.28
CA ASN A 432 -14.59 7.54 0.72
C ASN A 432 -13.90 6.88 1.92
N TRP A 433 -12.58 6.69 1.90
CA TRP A 433 -11.86 6.03 2.99
C TRP A 433 -11.65 6.97 4.17
N SER A 434 -11.66 6.46 5.40
CA SER A 434 -11.29 7.26 6.57
C SER A 434 -9.81 7.66 6.50
N VAL A 435 -9.45 8.80 7.12
CA VAL A 435 -8.06 9.25 7.26
C VAL A 435 -7.23 8.20 7.99
N GLN A 436 -7.80 7.47 8.95
CA GLN A 436 -7.13 6.32 9.56
C GLN A 436 -6.70 5.30 8.50
N HIS A 437 -7.61 4.86 7.64
CA HIS A 437 -7.31 3.89 6.61
C HIS A 437 -6.31 4.43 5.57
N LEU A 438 -6.41 5.73 5.22
CA LEU A 438 -5.44 6.38 4.34
C LEU A 438 -4.03 6.41 4.96
N MET A 439 -3.92 6.65 6.27
CA MET A 439 -2.64 6.63 6.99
C MET A 439 -2.05 5.22 7.07
N ASP A 440 -2.87 4.20 7.32
CA ASP A 440 -2.42 2.80 7.33
C ASP A 440 -1.85 2.41 5.94
N LYS A 441 -2.48 2.89 4.85
CA LYS A 441 -1.98 2.68 3.49
C LYS A 441 -0.73 3.50 3.18
N LEU A 442 -0.64 4.71 3.71
CA LEU A 442 0.56 5.54 3.58
C LEU A 442 1.78 4.87 4.22
N GLU A 443 1.60 4.21 5.36
CA GLU A 443 2.66 3.42 6.02
C GLU A 443 3.14 2.26 5.13
N VAL A 444 2.22 1.54 4.47
CA VAL A 444 2.58 0.47 3.52
C VAL A 444 3.37 1.03 2.33
N VAL A 445 2.96 2.16 1.76
CA VAL A 445 3.66 2.79 0.63
C VAL A 445 5.04 3.28 1.06
N GLN A 446 5.16 3.85 2.25
CA GLN A 446 6.43 4.28 2.82
C GLN A 446 7.37 3.09 3.06
N GLY A 447 6.89 2.00 3.67
CA GLY A 447 7.67 0.79 3.87
C GLY A 447 8.16 0.18 2.55
N PHE A 448 7.28 0.16 1.54
CA PHE A 448 7.64 -0.28 0.20
C PHE A 448 8.73 0.60 -0.43
N TRP A 449 8.60 1.93 -0.33
CA TRP A 449 9.63 2.88 -0.76
C TRP A 449 10.97 2.62 -0.07
N GLN A 450 10.98 2.46 1.26
CA GLN A 450 12.21 2.21 2.03
C GLN A 450 12.91 0.93 1.56
N ASN A 451 12.15 -0.12 1.27
CA ASN A 451 12.70 -1.38 0.74
C ASN A 451 13.26 -1.22 -0.68
N LEU A 452 12.57 -0.48 -1.57
CA LEU A 452 13.10 -0.18 -2.91
C LEU A 452 14.43 0.57 -2.85
N VAL A 453 14.54 1.56 -1.96
CA VAL A 453 15.79 2.31 -1.74
C VAL A 453 16.87 1.39 -1.19
N CYS A 454 16.54 0.59 -0.17
CA CYS A 454 17.47 -0.32 0.46
C CYS A 454 18.06 -1.32 -0.55
N LEU A 455 17.24 -1.85 -1.45
CA LEU A 455 17.65 -2.81 -2.49
C LEU A 455 18.24 -2.15 -3.73
N GLY A 456 18.03 -0.84 -3.89
CA GLY A 456 18.49 -0.08 -5.04
C GLY A 456 17.78 -0.45 -6.34
N ILE A 457 16.45 -0.53 -6.29
CA ILE A 457 15.62 -0.85 -7.46
C ILE A 457 15.29 0.43 -8.23
N GLY A 458 15.90 0.60 -9.41
CA GLY A 458 15.85 1.83 -10.21
C GLY A 458 14.76 1.96 -11.27
N ASN A 459 13.72 1.12 -11.27
CA ASN A 459 12.72 1.13 -12.34
C ASN A 459 11.85 2.41 -12.32
N LYS A 460 12.08 3.31 -13.29
CA LYS A 460 11.36 4.60 -13.41
C LYS A 460 9.83 4.48 -13.42
N SER A 461 9.28 3.41 -13.99
CA SER A 461 7.82 3.18 -14.02
C SER A 461 7.27 2.92 -12.61
N THR A 462 8.00 2.13 -11.81
CA THR A 462 7.65 1.83 -10.42
C THR A 462 7.65 3.12 -9.58
N TRP A 463 8.71 3.92 -9.69
CA TRP A 463 8.85 5.19 -8.99
C TRP A 463 7.73 6.17 -9.35
N ARG A 464 7.38 6.28 -10.64
CA ARG A 464 6.25 7.11 -11.10
C ARG A 464 4.92 6.67 -10.50
N GLN A 465 4.61 5.37 -10.56
CA GLN A 465 3.34 4.83 -10.05
C GLN A 465 3.24 4.96 -8.52
N MET A 466 4.35 4.77 -7.81
CA MET A 466 4.39 4.97 -6.36
C MET A 466 4.20 6.45 -5.98
N GLY A 467 4.83 7.37 -6.72
CA GLY A 467 4.61 8.81 -6.54
C GLY A 467 3.16 9.23 -6.80
N GLU A 468 2.50 8.61 -7.76
CA GLU A 468 1.07 8.82 -8.05
C GLU A 468 0.17 8.33 -6.90
N VAL A 469 0.43 7.13 -6.36
CA VAL A 469 -0.26 6.60 -5.17
C VAL A 469 -0.06 7.51 -3.98
N TRP A 470 1.18 7.94 -3.75
CA TRP A 470 1.53 8.87 -2.67
C TRP A 470 0.75 10.18 -2.79
N ALA A 471 0.76 10.79 -3.98
CA ALA A 471 0.02 12.01 -4.25
C ALA A 471 -1.49 11.85 -4.01
N CYS A 472 -2.07 10.72 -4.43
CA CYS A 472 -3.47 10.42 -4.19
C CYS A 472 -3.80 10.30 -2.69
N LEU A 473 -2.99 9.56 -1.92
CA LEU A 473 -3.19 9.37 -0.48
C LEU A 473 -3.01 10.68 0.29
N VAL A 474 -1.85 11.34 0.13
CA VAL A 474 -1.52 12.59 0.83
C VAL A 474 -2.47 13.71 0.43
N GLY A 475 -2.77 13.83 -0.87
CA GLY A 475 -3.72 14.83 -1.36
C GLY A 475 -5.13 14.61 -0.82
N THR A 476 -5.59 13.36 -0.69
CA THR A 476 -6.90 13.05 -0.10
C THR A 476 -6.93 13.41 1.39
N ILE A 477 -5.86 13.09 2.14
CA ILE A 477 -5.74 13.47 3.56
C ILE A 477 -5.76 14.99 3.71
N ALA A 478 -4.95 15.70 2.91
CA ALA A 478 -4.88 17.16 2.93
C ALA A 478 -6.23 17.80 2.55
N GLY A 479 -6.88 17.32 1.48
CA GLY A 479 -8.19 17.80 1.05
C GLY A 479 -9.26 17.61 2.13
N LYS A 480 -9.26 16.48 2.84
CA LYS A 480 -10.15 16.26 4.00
C LYS A 480 -9.89 17.26 5.13
N GLY A 481 -8.61 17.51 5.44
CA GLY A 481 -8.25 18.54 6.41
C GLY A 481 -8.72 19.94 6.00
N MET A 482 -8.56 20.31 4.72
CA MET A 482 -9.02 21.58 4.17
C MET A 482 -10.54 21.76 4.25
N MET A 483 -11.31 20.68 4.08
CA MET A 483 -12.77 20.73 4.21
C MET A 483 -13.26 20.89 5.66
N LEU A 484 -12.46 20.49 6.65
CA LEU A 484 -12.79 20.74 8.06
C LEU A 484 -12.54 22.19 8.47
N ASN A 485 -11.55 22.83 7.85
CA ASN A 485 -11.26 24.23 8.04
C ASN A 485 -12.27 25.05 7.22
N ASP A 486 -13.48 25.22 7.78
CA ASP A 486 -14.64 25.95 7.24
C ASP A 486 -14.39 27.46 6.98
N ASP A 487 -13.13 27.92 6.86
CA ASP A 487 -12.76 29.28 6.48
C ASP A 487 -13.07 29.52 4.98
N LYS A 488 -14.36 29.52 4.65
CA LYS A 488 -14.93 29.75 3.32
C LYS A 488 -14.43 31.07 2.71
N ASP A 489 -14.09 32.04 3.57
CA ASP A 489 -13.70 33.39 3.16
C ASP A 489 -12.21 33.54 2.81
N LYS A 490 -11.35 32.56 3.13
CA LYS A 490 -9.89 32.62 2.82
C LYS A 490 -9.43 31.65 1.73
N ILE A 491 -10.25 30.65 1.42
CA ILE A 491 -9.88 29.57 0.49
C ILE A 491 -10.21 29.94 -0.98
N GLY A 492 -10.95 31.03 -1.21
CA GLY A 492 -11.42 31.44 -2.54
C GLY A 492 -10.34 32.07 -3.44
N GLU A 493 -9.31 32.67 -2.85
CA GLU A 493 -8.21 33.23 -3.62
C GLU A 493 -7.17 32.14 -3.86
N ARG A 494 -7.17 31.56 -5.07
CA ARG A 494 -6.00 30.85 -5.56
C ARG A 494 -4.81 31.77 -5.31
N PRO A 495 -3.74 31.33 -4.63
CA PRO A 495 -2.50 32.10 -4.64
C PRO A 495 -2.14 32.31 -6.11
N GLN A 496 -2.25 33.56 -6.59
CA GLN A 496 -2.06 33.94 -7.99
C GLN A 496 -0.59 33.83 -8.44
N GLY A 497 0.29 33.27 -7.61
CA GLY A 497 1.66 32.96 -7.98
C GLY A 497 1.76 31.66 -8.77
N GLU A 498 2.55 31.68 -9.84
CA GLU A 498 2.97 30.53 -10.68
C GLU A 498 3.81 29.48 -9.92
N ARG A 499 3.52 29.22 -8.64
CA ARG A 499 4.16 28.10 -7.95
C ARG A 499 3.63 26.80 -8.54
N LEU A 500 4.54 26.01 -9.11
CA LEU A 500 4.27 24.65 -9.56
C LEU A 500 3.67 23.86 -8.39
N ARG A 501 2.41 23.48 -8.52
CA ARG A 501 1.73 22.66 -7.52
C ARG A 501 2.30 21.26 -7.57
N SER A 502 2.50 20.68 -6.41
CA SER A 502 2.76 19.25 -6.30
C SER A 502 1.53 18.46 -6.73
N ALA A 503 1.74 17.22 -7.21
CA ALA A 503 0.64 16.33 -7.56
C ALA A 503 -0.32 16.07 -6.37
N ALA A 504 0.20 16.03 -5.14
CA ALA A 504 -0.63 15.89 -3.94
C ALA A 504 -1.53 17.11 -3.71
N GLU A 505 -1.03 18.33 -3.94
CA GLU A 505 -1.84 19.55 -3.86
C GLU A 505 -2.92 19.58 -4.95
N GLU A 506 -2.60 19.18 -6.18
CA GLU A 506 -3.60 19.05 -7.25
C GLU A 506 -4.74 18.13 -6.85
N VAL A 507 -4.42 16.97 -6.28
CA VAL A 507 -5.40 16.02 -5.75
C VAL A 507 -6.23 16.62 -4.61
N ALA A 508 -5.60 17.32 -3.67
CA ALA A 508 -6.31 17.95 -2.55
C ALA A 508 -7.33 18.97 -3.05
N TRP A 509 -6.95 19.83 -3.99
CA TRP A 509 -7.83 20.83 -4.59
C TRP A 509 -8.91 20.23 -5.49
N GLU A 510 -8.61 19.11 -6.18
CA GLU A 510 -9.60 18.34 -6.94
C GLU A 510 -10.69 17.80 -6.02
N LEU A 511 -10.31 17.18 -4.89
CA LEU A 511 -11.25 16.65 -3.92
C LEU A 511 -12.14 17.75 -3.33
N VAL A 512 -11.54 18.87 -2.90
CA VAL A 512 -12.29 20.02 -2.36
C VAL A 512 -13.28 20.57 -3.39
N ARG A 513 -12.93 20.60 -4.68
CA ARG A 513 -13.84 21.06 -5.73
C ARG A 513 -15.03 20.11 -5.91
N ARG A 514 -14.77 18.80 -6.01
CA ARG A 514 -15.82 17.78 -6.15
C ARG A 514 -16.82 17.80 -5.00
N GLU A 515 -16.34 18.03 -3.78
CA GLU A 515 -17.21 18.11 -2.60
C GLU A 515 -17.99 19.42 -2.49
N ARG A 516 -17.54 20.50 -3.16
CA ARG A 516 -18.29 21.78 -3.24
C ARG A 516 -19.34 21.79 -4.35
N GLU A 517 -19.16 20.96 -5.38
CA GLU A 517 -20.10 20.81 -6.50
C GLU A 517 -21.28 19.88 -6.16
N LYS A 518 -21.14 19.04 -5.12
CA LYS A 518 -22.22 18.24 -4.52
C LYS A 518 -23.10 19.11 -3.62
#